data_AF-A0A524GU09-F1
#
_entry.id   AF-A0A524GU09-F1
#
_cell.length_a   1.000
_cell.length_b   1.000
_cell.length_c   1.000
_cell.angle_alpha   90.00
_cell.angle_beta   90.00
_cell.angle_gamma   90.00
#
_symmetry.space_group_name_H-M   'P 1'
#
loop_
_entity.id
_entity.type
_entity.pdbx_description
1 polymer ?
#
loop_
_entity_poly.entity_id
_entity_poly.type
_entity_poly.pdbx_seq_one_letter_code
_entity_poly.pdbx_strand_id
1 'polypeptide(L)'
;MKTTAGVFGNKSGPQLNSNAILKWVLQNENIASICSGMTSLEQLQKNLAMIRNLKMTEQELKDLNLALLDSETGLYCQQCKQCLPQCPHNVDIPTIMRSYMYAYGYTNPSLAYHNLETVDLSGRPCEKCGSCSVNCASGFDVRNKIMDIARLQEIPKEFLKA
;
A
#
# COMPACT_ATOMS: atom_id res chain seq x y z
N MET A 1 7.68 8.05 0.04
CA MET A 1 6.79 8.48 1.14
C MET A 1 5.69 7.45 1.31
N LYS A 2 5.36 7.05 2.55
CA LYS A 2 4.33 6.04 2.83
C LYS A 2 3.10 6.75 3.39
N THR A 3 1.98 6.68 2.68
CA THR A 3 0.72 7.20 3.20
C THR A 3 0.25 6.31 4.35
N THR A 4 -0.55 6.88 5.26
CA THR A 4 -1.38 6.12 6.21
C THR A 4 -2.27 5.08 5.52
N ALA A 5 -2.33 5.12 4.18
CA ALA A 5 -3.07 4.23 3.30
C ALA A 5 -2.34 2.97 2.82
N GLY A 6 -1.01 2.90 2.96
CA GLY A 6 -0.27 1.70 2.56
C GLY A 6 -0.65 0.45 3.37
N VAL A 7 -1.22 0.65 4.56
CA VAL A 7 -1.67 -0.41 5.48
C VAL A 7 -3.10 -0.85 5.19
N PHE A 8 -3.86 -0.14 4.33
CA PHE A 8 -5.27 -0.45 4.16
C PHE A 8 -5.49 -1.88 3.62
N GLY A 9 -6.35 -2.63 4.31
CA GLY A 9 -6.86 -3.92 3.89
C GLY A 9 -7.46 -3.80 2.50
N ASN A 10 -7.25 -4.86 1.69
CA ASN A 10 -7.89 -5.23 0.41
C ASN A 10 -8.45 -4.11 -0.51
N LYS A 11 -8.54 -4.36 -1.82
CA LYS A 11 -8.92 -3.32 -2.83
C LYS A 11 -10.25 -2.57 -2.57
N SER A 12 -11.05 -3.01 -1.59
CA SER A 12 -12.38 -2.51 -1.26
C SER A 12 -12.66 -2.43 0.25
N GLY A 13 -11.61 -2.47 1.09
CA GLY A 13 -11.76 -2.41 2.55
C GLY A 13 -12.25 -1.04 3.06
N PRO A 14 -12.89 -0.98 4.25
CA PRO A 14 -13.30 0.29 4.84
C PRO A 14 -12.09 1.17 5.14
N GLN A 15 -12.20 2.46 4.84
CA GLN A 15 -11.13 3.41 5.11
C GLN A 15 -10.95 3.57 6.62
N LEU A 16 -9.76 3.20 7.14
CA LEU A 16 -9.47 3.32 8.56
C LEU A 16 -9.43 4.79 9.00
N ASN A 17 -9.82 5.03 10.25
CA ASN A 17 -9.86 6.36 10.84
C ASN A 17 -8.45 6.93 11.05
N SER A 18 -7.98 7.72 10.08
CA SER A 18 -6.66 8.37 10.10
C SER A 18 -6.40 9.23 11.35
N ASN A 19 -7.41 9.86 11.94
CA ASN A 19 -7.23 10.61 13.18
C ASN A 19 -6.89 9.66 14.33
N ALA A 20 -7.63 8.57 14.47
CA ALA A 20 -7.39 7.59 15.52
C ALA A 20 -5.97 7.01 15.44
N ILE A 21 -5.53 6.63 14.23
CA ILE A 21 -4.18 6.11 13.99
C ILE A 21 -3.11 7.15 14.37
N LEU A 22 -3.21 8.37 13.85
CA LEU A 22 -2.21 9.40 14.11
C LEU A 22 -2.18 9.82 15.59
N LYS A 23 -3.34 9.94 16.24
CA LYS A 23 -3.44 10.23 17.68
C LYS A 23 -2.79 9.13 18.51
N TRP A 24 -3.02 7.85 18.17
CA TRP A 24 -2.41 6.73 18.86
C TRP A 24 -0.88 6.75 18.75
N VAL A 25 -0.36 6.97 17.54
CA VAL A 25 1.09 7.06 17.30
C VAL A 25 1.71 8.22 18.08
N LEU A 26 1.07 9.41 18.07
CA LEU A 26 1.55 10.60 18.76
C LEU A 26 1.45 10.53 20.29
N GLN A 27 0.64 9.62 20.83
CA GLN A 27 0.54 9.36 22.27
C GLN A 27 1.47 8.24 22.75
N ASN A 28 2.17 7.56 21.84
CA ASN A 28 3.09 6.49 22.20
C ASN A 28 4.45 7.07 22.61
N GLU A 29 4.82 6.92 23.88
CA GLU A 29 6.09 7.43 24.43
C GLU A 29 7.33 6.84 23.76
N ASN A 30 7.21 5.70 23.08
CA ASN A 30 8.32 5.07 22.36
C ASN A 30 8.52 5.63 20.93
N ILE A 31 7.70 6.60 20.50
CA ILE A 31 7.74 7.18 19.15
C ILE A 31 8.13 8.65 19.26
N ALA A 32 9.35 8.97 18.82
CA ALA A 32 9.88 10.33 18.91
C ALA A 32 9.27 11.30 17.88
N SER A 33 8.90 10.82 16.68
CA SER A 33 8.37 11.69 15.62
C SER A 33 7.56 10.92 14.58
N ILE A 34 6.72 11.63 13.84
CA ILE A 34 5.98 11.12 12.68
C ILE A 34 6.31 11.94 11.43
N CYS A 35 6.39 11.28 10.28
CA CYS A 35 6.44 11.94 8.97
C CYS A 35 5.10 11.72 8.26
N SER A 36 4.21 12.70 8.34
CA SER A 36 2.90 12.67 7.67
C SER A 36 2.99 13.38 6.32
N GLY A 37 2.67 12.67 5.23
CA GLY A 37 2.55 13.24 3.89
C GLY A 37 1.10 13.57 3.55
N MET A 38 0.86 14.72 2.93
CA MET A 38 -0.46 15.19 2.52
C MET A 38 -0.41 15.66 1.06
N THR A 39 -1.46 15.39 0.30
CA THR A 39 -1.58 15.80 -1.12
C THR A 39 -2.59 16.91 -1.33
N SER A 40 -3.40 17.27 -0.31
CA SER A 40 -4.34 18.38 -0.36
C SER A 40 -4.25 19.29 0.86
N LEU A 41 -4.68 20.54 0.69
CA LEU A 41 -4.76 21.51 1.78
C LEU A 41 -5.78 21.06 2.85
N GLU A 42 -6.85 20.37 2.48
CA GLU A 42 -7.83 19.88 3.45
C GLU A 42 -7.23 18.81 4.35
N GLN A 43 -6.42 17.89 3.80
CA GLN A 43 -5.70 16.90 4.60
C GLN A 43 -4.73 17.58 5.58
N LEU A 44 -4.02 18.63 5.14
CA LEU A 44 -3.15 19.41 6.01
C LEU A 44 -3.91 20.08 7.14
N GLN A 45 -5.00 20.80 6.82
CA GLN A 45 -5.83 21.47 7.82
C GLN A 45 -6.43 20.48 8.81
N LYS A 46 -6.94 19.34 8.34
CA LYS A 46 -7.44 18.24 9.18
C LYS A 46 -6.38 17.75 10.15
N ASN A 47 -5.19 17.44 9.66
CA ASN A 47 -4.08 16.93 10.48
C ASN A 47 -3.62 17.97 11.51
N LEU A 48 -3.56 19.26 11.16
CA LEU A 48 -3.23 20.34 12.08
C LEU A 48 -4.28 20.51 13.18
N ALA A 49 -5.57 20.43 12.83
CA ALA A 49 -6.65 20.46 13.82
C ALA A 49 -6.57 19.28 14.79
N MET A 50 -6.26 18.08 14.27
CA MET A 50 -6.09 16.87 15.07
C MET A 50 -4.93 17.01 16.07
N ILE A 51 -3.77 17.52 15.66
CA ILE A 51 -2.58 17.66 16.54
C ILE A 51 -2.84 18.61 17.72
N ARG A 52 -3.75 19.59 17.56
CA ARG A 52 -4.13 20.51 18.66
C ARG A 52 -4.87 19.81 19.80
N ASN A 53 -5.49 18.66 19.54
CA ASN A 53 -6.17 17.86 20.56
C ASN A 53 -6.00 16.36 20.28
N LEU A 54 -5.00 15.78 20.94
CA LEU A 54 -4.69 14.36 20.81
C LEU A 54 -5.64 13.45 21.60
N LYS A 55 -6.56 13.99 22.41
CA LYS A 55 -7.53 13.16 23.15
C LYS A 55 -8.34 12.33 22.17
N MET A 56 -8.31 11.01 22.34
CA MET A 56 -9.09 10.08 21.54
C MET A 56 -10.53 10.03 22.02
N THR A 57 -11.48 9.98 21.09
CA THR A 57 -12.88 9.71 21.38
C THR A 57 -13.12 8.21 21.53
N GLU A 58 -14.24 7.82 22.14
CA GLU A 58 -14.64 6.41 22.23
C GLU A 58 -14.76 5.75 20.85
N GLN A 59 -15.27 6.49 19.86
CA GLN A 59 -15.33 6.00 18.48
C GLN A 59 -13.95 5.79 17.88
N GLU A 60 -12.99 6.70 18.08
CA GLU A 60 -11.62 6.55 17.60
C GLU A 60 -10.93 5.31 18.22
N LEU A 61 -11.14 5.06 19.52
CA LEU A 61 -10.62 3.86 20.20
C LEU A 61 -11.25 2.58 19.64
N LYS A 62 -12.56 2.60 19.37
CA LYS A 62 -13.26 1.47 18.76
C LYS A 62 -12.75 1.17 17.35
N ASP A 63 -12.55 2.21 16.53
CA ASP A 63 -12.02 2.08 15.17
C ASP A 63 -10.60 1.48 15.17
N LEU A 64 -9.75 1.87 16.13
CA LEU A 64 -8.41 1.29 16.30
C LEU A 64 -8.46 -0.20 16.63
N ASN A 65 -9.33 -0.60 17.56
CA ASN A 65 -9.47 -2.01 17.93
C ASN A 65 -9.98 -2.87 16.78
N LEU A 66 -10.91 -2.36 15.96
CA LEU A 66 -11.38 -3.05 14.76
C LEU A 66 -10.26 -3.25 13.74
N ALA A 67 -9.39 -2.25 13.56
CA ALA A 67 -8.25 -2.36 12.65
C ALA A 67 -7.24 -3.44 13.08
N LEU A 68 -7.09 -3.70 14.38
CA LEU A 68 -6.21 -4.75 14.90
C LEU A 68 -6.77 -6.17 14.73
N LEU A 69 -8.09 -6.29 14.57
CA LEU A 69 -8.78 -7.57 14.41
C LEU A 69 -8.84 -8.01 12.94
N ASP A 70 -8.58 -7.11 11.99
CA ASP A 70 -8.55 -7.45 10.58
C ASP A 70 -7.26 -8.23 10.26
N SER A 71 -7.44 -9.53 10.03
CA SER A 71 -6.36 -10.51 9.82
C SER A 71 -5.89 -10.60 8.37
N GLU A 72 -6.48 -9.81 7.46
CA GLU A 72 -6.11 -9.84 6.06
C GLU A 72 -4.75 -9.19 5.79
N THR A 73 -3.97 -9.82 4.91
CA THR A 73 -2.69 -9.28 4.44
C THR A 73 -2.95 -7.98 3.67
N GLY A 74 -2.53 -6.84 4.24
CA GLY A 74 -2.74 -5.51 3.66
C GLY A 74 -2.06 -5.28 2.31
N LEU A 75 -1.84 -4.02 1.92
CA LEU A 75 -1.19 -3.71 0.64
C LEU A 75 0.33 -3.52 0.77
N TYR A 76 0.84 -3.44 1.99
CA TYR A 76 2.19 -2.97 2.26
C TYR A 76 3.29 -4.00 1.96
N CYS A 77 3.96 -3.83 0.82
CA CYS A 77 5.24 -4.50 0.56
C CYS A 77 6.38 -3.78 1.30
N GLN A 78 7.13 -4.53 2.11
CA GLN A 78 8.29 -4.02 2.84
C GLN A 78 9.52 -3.75 1.95
N GLN A 79 9.48 -4.18 0.68
CA GLN A 79 10.60 -4.11 -0.25
C GLN A 79 11.89 -4.78 0.28
N CYS A 80 11.73 -5.87 1.05
CA CYS A 80 12.84 -6.61 1.66
C CYS A 80 13.69 -7.42 0.67
N LYS A 81 13.26 -7.52 -0.60
CA LYS A 81 13.94 -8.22 -1.71
C LYS A 81 14.13 -9.73 -1.54
N GLN A 82 13.60 -10.34 -0.48
CA GLN A 82 13.70 -11.80 -0.24
C GLN A 82 13.03 -12.64 -1.34
N CYS A 83 12.08 -12.07 -2.09
CA CYS A 83 11.40 -12.73 -3.20
C CYS A 83 12.25 -12.86 -4.47
N LEU A 84 13.26 -12.00 -4.67
CA LEU A 84 14.07 -11.96 -5.90
C LEU A 84 14.75 -13.30 -6.22
N PRO A 85 15.51 -13.94 -5.30
CA PRO A 85 16.18 -15.22 -5.62
C PRO A 85 15.21 -16.40 -5.79
N GLN A 86 13.93 -16.23 -5.44
CA GLN A 86 12.93 -17.30 -5.50
C GLN A 86 12.21 -17.35 -6.85
N CYS A 87 12.24 -16.26 -7.63
CA CYS A 87 11.54 -16.17 -8.91
C CYS A 87 12.42 -16.71 -10.05
N PRO A 88 12.02 -17.79 -10.76
CA PRO A 88 12.81 -18.35 -11.87
C PRO A 88 12.91 -17.41 -13.08
N HIS A 89 12.02 -16.42 -13.18
CA HIS A 89 11.98 -15.44 -14.26
C HIS A 89 12.66 -14.11 -13.91
N ASN A 90 13.31 -14.01 -12.74
CA ASN A 90 14.04 -12.81 -12.31
C ASN A 90 13.23 -11.51 -12.40
N VAL A 91 11.92 -11.59 -12.12
CA VAL A 91 11.01 -10.44 -12.16
C VAL A 91 11.32 -9.49 -10.99
N ASP A 92 11.31 -8.18 -11.23
CA ASP A 92 11.43 -7.16 -10.17
C ASP A 92 10.14 -7.04 -9.35
N ILE A 93 9.89 -8.07 -8.53
CA ILE A 93 8.73 -8.18 -7.65
C ILE A 93 8.61 -6.96 -6.71
N PRO A 94 9.67 -6.47 -6.03
CA PRO A 94 9.56 -5.29 -5.17
C PRO A 94 9.03 -4.05 -5.87
N THR A 95 9.48 -3.76 -7.09
CA THR A 95 9.01 -2.59 -7.86
C THR A 95 7.55 -2.76 -8.29
N ILE A 96 7.16 -3.94 -8.76
CA ILE A 96 5.78 -4.21 -9.16
C ILE A 96 4.82 -4.15 -7.97
N MET A 97 5.21 -4.72 -6.83
CA MET A 97 4.41 -4.66 -5.60
C MET A 97 4.28 -3.22 -5.09
N ARG A 98 5.28 -2.37 -5.33
CA ARG A 98 5.18 -0.93 -5.05
C ARG A 98 4.17 -0.25 -5.99
N SER A 99 4.12 -0.62 -7.27
CA SER A 99 3.09 -0.15 -8.19
C SER A 99 1.69 -0.60 -7.77
N TYR A 100 1.55 -1.86 -7.30
CA TYR A 100 0.29 -2.37 -6.75
C TYR A 100 -0.20 -1.50 -5.57
N MET A 101 0.70 -1.11 -4.68
CA MET A 101 0.38 -0.17 -3.59
C MET A 101 -0.07 1.20 -4.10
N TYR A 102 0.58 1.75 -5.12
CA TYR A 102 0.18 3.05 -5.67
C TYR A 102 -1.21 3.00 -6.31
N ALA A 103 -1.51 1.95 -7.06
CA ALA A 103 -2.81 1.81 -7.72
C ALA A 103 -3.94 1.61 -6.69
N TYR A 104 -3.79 0.68 -5.76
CA TYR A 104 -4.89 0.28 -4.88
C TYR A 104 -4.87 0.96 -3.51
N GLY A 105 -3.69 1.19 -2.94
CA GLY A 105 -3.58 1.82 -1.62
C GLY A 105 -3.62 3.35 -1.70
N TYR A 106 -3.10 3.94 -2.78
CA TYR A 106 -3.00 5.40 -2.93
C TYR A 106 -4.04 5.92 -3.90
N THR A 107 -4.80 5.00 -4.54
CA THR A 107 -5.76 5.30 -5.59
C THR A 107 -5.13 6.15 -6.71
N ASN A 108 -3.84 5.93 -6.99
CA ASN A 108 -3.06 6.71 -7.94
C ASN A 108 -2.50 5.80 -9.03
N PRO A 109 -3.32 5.45 -10.04
CA PRO A 109 -2.90 4.57 -11.13
C PRO A 109 -1.85 5.23 -12.03
N SER A 110 -1.82 6.56 -12.12
CA SER A 110 -0.80 7.28 -12.89
C SER A 110 0.61 7.05 -12.32
N LEU A 111 0.76 7.17 -11.00
CA LEU A 111 2.02 6.88 -10.30
C LEU A 111 2.39 5.41 -10.36
N ALA A 112 1.39 4.51 -10.27
CA ALA A 112 1.62 3.08 -10.43
C ALA A 112 2.16 2.75 -11.83
N TYR A 113 1.56 3.32 -12.88
CA TYR A 113 1.99 3.14 -14.25
C TYR A 113 3.41 3.63 -14.47
N HIS A 114 3.73 4.84 -14.01
CA HIS A 114 5.08 5.39 -14.14
C HIS A 114 6.14 4.50 -13.49
N ASN A 115 5.83 3.92 -12.33
CA ASN A 115 6.72 2.97 -11.68
C ASN A 115 6.82 1.63 -12.44
N LEU A 116 5.74 1.21 -13.11
CA LEU A 116 5.76 0.03 -13.99
C LEU A 116 6.53 0.22 -15.30
N GLU A 117 6.71 1.45 -15.81
CA GLU A 117 7.52 1.71 -17.02
C GLU A 117 8.97 1.26 -16.84
N THR A 118 9.44 1.13 -15.59
CA THR A 118 10.80 0.70 -15.25
C THR A 118 10.99 -0.82 -15.24
N VAL A 119 9.91 -1.59 -15.40
CA VAL A 119 9.93 -3.06 -15.37
C VAL A 119 9.35 -3.65 -16.65
N ASP A 120 9.99 -4.70 -17.15
CA ASP A 120 9.50 -5.43 -18.32
C ASP A 120 8.54 -6.55 -17.90
N LEU A 121 7.27 -6.38 -18.24
CA LEU A 121 6.23 -7.41 -18.10
C LEU A 121 5.63 -7.83 -19.45
N SER A 122 6.24 -7.42 -20.57
CA SER A 122 5.71 -7.57 -21.94
C SER A 122 5.49 -9.03 -22.41
N GLY A 123 5.98 -10.01 -21.64
CA GLY A 123 5.74 -11.44 -21.89
C GLY A 123 4.94 -12.18 -20.80
N ARG A 124 4.25 -11.44 -19.92
CA ARG A 124 3.49 -11.96 -18.77
C ARG A 124 4.17 -13.16 -18.08
N PRO A 125 5.38 -12.96 -17.50
CA PRO A 125 6.22 -14.06 -17.00
C PRO A 125 5.50 -14.96 -15.97
N CYS A 126 4.60 -14.40 -15.17
CA CYS A 126 3.81 -15.12 -14.17
C CYS A 126 2.80 -16.13 -14.77
N GLU A 127 2.42 -16.00 -16.04
CA GLU A 127 1.55 -16.96 -16.73
C GLU A 127 2.29 -18.23 -17.15
N LYS A 128 3.62 -18.16 -17.28
CA LYS A 128 4.47 -19.30 -17.66
C LYS A 128 4.76 -20.25 -16.50
N CYS A 129 4.46 -19.84 -15.27
CA CYS A 129 4.61 -20.67 -14.07
C CYS A 129 3.37 -21.54 -13.83
N GLY A 130 3.57 -22.84 -13.55
CA GLY A 130 2.50 -23.70 -13.02
C GLY A 130 2.07 -23.30 -11.61
N SER A 131 3.03 -22.95 -10.76
CA SER A 131 2.82 -22.43 -9.40
C SER A 131 3.84 -21.35 -9.05
N CYS A 132 3.51 -20.49 -8.09
CA CYS A 132 4.44 -19.46 -7.60
C CYS A 132 5.39 -20.06 -6.57
N SER A 133 6.70 -19.95 -6.81
CA SER A 133 7.76 -20.40 -5.89
C SER A 133 8.09 -19.39 -4.79
N VAL A 134 7.49 -18.19 -4.83
CA VAL A 134 7.83 -17.09 -3.92
C VAL A 134 7.06 -17.20 -2.60
N ASN A 135 7.80 -17.43 -1.53
CA ASN A 135 7.34 -17.33 -0.15
C ASN A 135 7.54 -15.90 0.36
N CYS A 136 6.48 -15.09 0.37
CA CYS A 136 6.53 -13.72 0.86
C CYS A 136 6.48 -13.68 2.39
N ALA A 137 7.44 -13.00 3.03
CA ALA A 137 7.46 -12.81 4.49
C ALA A 137 6.21 -12.07 5.03
N SER A 138 5.51 -11.31 4.18
CA SER A 138 4.25 -10.63 4.52
C SER A 138 3.00 -11.44 4.15
N GLY A 139 3.16 -12.70 3.70
CA GLY A 139 2.06 -13.59 3.36
C GLY A 139 1.34 -13.27 2.04
N PHE A 140 1.90 -12.41 1.19
CA PHE A 140 1.24 -12.03 -0.06
C PHE A 140 1.23 -13.12 -1.11
N ASP A 141 0.09 -13.25 -1.79
CA ASP A 141 0.00 -13.91 -3.08
C ASP A 141 0.64 -13.04 -4.17
N VAL A 142 1.95 -13.24 -4.35
CA VAL A 142 2.76 -12.46 -5.29
C VAL A 142 2.30 -12.64 -6.73
N ARG A 143 1.93 -13.86 -7.14
CA ARG A 143 1.54 -14.15 -8.53
C ARG A 143 0.28 -13.38 -8.89
N ASN A 144 -0.77 -13.51 -8.08
CA ASN A 144 -2.04 -12.88 -8.38
C ASN A 144 -1.95 -11.35 -8.34
N LYS A 145 -1.20 -10.79 -7.38
CA LYS A 145 -0.98 -9.33 -7.33
C LYS A 145 -0.21 -8.80 -8.54
N ILE A 146 0.83 -9.50 -8.99
CA ILE A 146 1.59 -9.10 -10.19
C ILE A 146 0.73 -9.19 -11.45
N MET A 147 0.02 -10.29 -11.66
CA MET A 147 -0.86 -10.46 -12.83
C MET A 147 -1.96 -9.40 -12.86
N ASP A 148 -2.48 -9.03 -11.70
CA ASP A 148 -3.51 -8.02 -11.57
C ASP A 148 -3.03 -6.58 -11.81
N ILE A 149 -1.79 -6.22 -11.45
CA ILE A 149 -1.27 -4.88 -11.76
C ILE A 149 -0.65 -4.80 -13.16
N ALA A 150 -0.22 -5.92 -13.75
CA ALA A 150 0.39 -5.95 -15.08
C ALA A 150 -0.54 -5.40 -16.18
N ARG A 151 -1.86 -5.66 -16.07
CA ARG A 151 -2.89 -5.10 -16.97
C ARG A 151 -2.93 -3.58 -17.02
N LEU A 152 -2.35 -2.88 -16.03
CA LEU A 152 -2.26 -1.42 -16.06
C LEU A 152 -1.37 -0.93 -17.22
N GLN A 153 -0.37 -1.70 -17.66
CA GLN A 153 0.48 -1.34 -18.81
C GLN A 153 -0.29 -1.37 -20.15
N GLU A 154 -1.42 -2.07 -20.21
CA GLU A 154 -2.27 -2.16 -21.41
C GLU A 154 -3.19 -0.94 -21.57
N ILE A 155 -3.32 -0.12 -20.51
CA ILE A 155 -4.17 1.07 -20.53
C ILE A 155 -3.34 2.26 -21.04
N PRO A 156 -3.76 2.93 -22.12
CA PRO A 156 -3.07 4.13 -22.60
C PRO A 156 -3.03 5.22 -21.53
N LYS A 157 -1.88 5.89 -21.40
CA LYS A 157 -1.56 6.81 -20.31
C LYS A 157 -2.56 7.96 -20.19
N GLU A 158 -3.15 8.40 -21.29
CA GLU A 158 -4.17 9.44 -21.34
C GLU A 158 -5.47 9.08 -20.59
N PHE A 159 -5.74 7.80 -20.37
CA PHE A 159 -6.89 7.32 -19.60
C PHE A 159 -6.60 7.17 -18.10
N LEU A 160 -5.34 7.31 -17.68
CA LEU A 160 -4.93 7.19 -16.28
C LEU A 160 -5.01 8.55 -15.59
N LYS A 161 -6.17 8.84 -15.00
CA LYS A 161 -6.35 10.03 -14.16
C LYS A 161 -5.58 9.89 -12.83
N ALA A 162 -4.99 10.98 -12.37
CA ALA A 162 -4.33 11.10 -11.07
C ALA A 162 -5.33 11.41 -9.95
#